data_AF-A0A2W4XU69-F1
#
_entry.id   AF-A0A2W4XU69-F1
#
_cell.length_a   1.000
_cell.length_b   1.000
_cell.length_c   1.000
_cell.angle_alpha   90.00
_cell.angle_beta   90.00
_cell.angle_gamma   90.00
#
_symmetry.space_group_name_H-M   'P 1'
#
loop_
_entity.id
_entity.type
_entity.pdbx_description
1 polymer ?
#
loop_
_entity_poly.entity_id
_entity_poly.type
_entity_poly.pdbx_seq_one_letter_code
_entity_poly.pdbx_strand_id
1 'polypeptide(L)'
;MKLVITADTFLKALPTQASKLQEKNIPDQLVSVRAGNTFEIVDQFPYEGLPNSTADDHLFVQLAQPLEGHNAIRWFVYGLHAKVEGTEPDNNPKDEPAVPRPAPTPEEKAAAKPRSYGPTIAIPGIGRPVGIYEPMYFEPSVCNFTWAEMTKGGTRVPINSTVTQRIIKISKYMDEVRSFFGNKPVRITSGYRDPSSNRRVGGARDSRHMYGDAVDFSIEGMNVVDVFNKLKSYHPKGGLAVGNGFVHLDLRPGSPARWTYPGGPRVDLW
;
A
#
# COMPACT_ATOMS: atom_id res chain seq x y z
N MET A 1 10.10 -3.69 14.18
CA MET A 1 9.78 -2.47 13.40
C MET A 1 9.90 -1.29 14.35
N LYS A 2 9.99 -0.06 13.84
CA LYS A 2 10.08 1.12 14.70
C LYS A 2 8.97 2.12 14.40
N LEU A 3 8.42 2.71 15.45
CA LEU A 3 7.62 3.92 15.38
C LEU A 3 8.54 5.10 15.71
N VAL A 4 8.62 6.09 14.83
CA VAL A 4 9.40 7.32 15.06
C VAL A 4 8.42 8.50 15.15
N ILE A 5 8.49 9.25 16.25
CA ILE A 5 7.65 10.43 16.47
C ILE A 5 8.29 11.65 15.80
N THR A 6 7.56 12.28 14.88
CA THR A 6 8.07 13.39 14.05
C THR A 6 7.61 14.76 14.53
N ALA A 7 6.56 14.81 15.36
CA ALA A 7 6.06 16.02 16.00
C ALA A 7 5.55 15.67 17.41
N ASP A 8 5.61 16.63 18.33
CA ASP A 8 5.04 16.47 19.67
C ASP A 8 3.58 16.00 19.57
N THR A 9 3.27 14.93 20.30
CA THR A 9 2.01 14.20 20.14
C THR A 9 1.63 13.46 21.39
N PHE A 10 0.57 12.66 21.28
CA PHE A 10 0.13 11.75 22.32
C PHE A 10 -0.05 10.34 21.80
N LEU A 11 0.39 9.37 22.61
CA LEU A 11 -0.13 8.00 22.56
C LEU A 11 -1.44 7.94 23.34
N LYS A 12 -2.45 7.29 22.76
CA LYS A 12 -3.83 7.31 23.25
C LYS A 12 -4.40 5.91 23.32
N ALA A 13 -5.20 5.61 24.34
CA ALA A 13 -5.91 4.34 24.43
C ALA A 13 -6.95 4.13 23.30
N LEU A 14 -7.47 5.23 22.75
CA LEU A 14 -8.50 5.23 21.69
C LEU A 14 -8.11 6.15 20.52
N PRO A 15 -8.60 5.89 19.30
CA PRO A 15 -8.33 6.68 18.09
C PRO A 15 -9.12 7.99 18.06
N THR A 16 -9.07 8.75 19.16
CA THR A 16 -9.75 10.05 19.30
C THR A 16 -8.72 11.17 19.16
N GLN A 17 -9.14 12.33 18.65
CA GLN A 17 -8.26 13.49 18.61
C GLN A 17 -7.93 13.94 20.05
N ALA A 18 -6.67 14.27 20.31
CA ALA A 18 -6.23 14.63 21.66
C ALA A 18 -7.00 15.83 22.22
N SER A 19 -7.34 16.82 21.38
CA SER A 19 -8.19 17.96 21.77
C SER A 19 -9.61 17.58 22.21
N LYS A 20 -10.10 16.41 21.79
CA LYS A 20 -11.41 15.85 22.20
C LYS A 20 -11.29 14.89 23.37
N LEU A 21 -10.12 14.30 23.57
CA LEU A 21 -9.75 13.52 24.74
C LEU A 21 -9.43 14.50 25.87
N GLN A 22 -10.43 14.84 26.67
CA GLN A 22 -10.16 15.42 27.99
C GLN A 22 -9.41 14.38 28.82
N GLU A 23 -8.33 14.79 29.49
CA GLU A 23 -7.65 13.95 30.49
C GLU A 23 -8.64 13.66 31.63
N LYS A 24 -8.86 12.38 31.91
CA LYS A 24 -9.84 11.94 32.92
C LYS A 24 -9.18 11.24 34.11
N ASN A 25 -7.86 11.34 34.28
CA ASN A 25 -7.09 10.62 35.30
C ASN A 25 -7.35 9.10 35.23
N ILE A 26 -7.52 8.58 34.01
CA ILE A 26 -7.68 7.15 33.75
C ILE A 26 -6.28 6.61 33.45
N PRO A 27 -5.80 5.56 34.14
CA PRO A 27 -4.52 4.95 33.84
C PRO A 27 -4.40 4.60 32.35
N ASP A 28 -3.24 4.92 31.77
CA ASP A 28 -2.90 4.64 30.38
C ASP A 28 -3.88 5.21 29.34
N GLN A 29 -4.59 6.30 29.66
CA GLN A 29 -5.47 6.97 28.71
C GLN A 29 -4.71 7.75 27.64
N LEU A 30 -3.73 8.54 28.09
CA LEU A 30 -3.00 9.52 27.30
C LEU A 30 -1.56 9.64 27.81
N VAL A 31 -0.59 9.56 26.90
CA VAL A 31 0.83 9.75 27.22
C VAL A 31 1.40 10.77 26.26
N SER A 32 1.95 11.87 26.79
CA SER A 32 2.62 12.89 25.98
C SER A 32 3.98 12.37 25.52
N VAL A 33 4.28 12.53 24.24
CA VAL A 33 5.54 12.09 23.65
C VAL A 33 6.10 13.20 22.77
N ARG A 34 7.39 13.51 22.95
CA ARG A 34 8.09 14.53 22.18
C ARG A 34 8.58 14.01 20.84
N ALA A 35 8.72 14.90 19.86
CA ALA A 35 9.40 14.61 18.61
C ALA A 35 10.80 14.05 18.85
N GLY A 36 11.24 13.11 18.00
CA GLY A 36 12.52 12.42 18.10
C GLY A 36 12.49 11.12 18.90
N ASN A 37 11.44 10.86 19.69
CA ASN A 37 11.29 9.57 20.35
C ASN A 37 11.06 8.44 19.34
N THR A 38 11.67 7.28 19.61
CA THR A 38 11.55 6.07 18.79
C THR A 38 11.19 4.89 19.66
N PHE A 39 10.24 4.08 19.22
CA PHE A 39 9.77 2.89 19.94
C PHE A 39 9.85 1.64 19.08
N GLU A 40 10.30 0.54 19.65
CA GLU A 40 10.17 -0.77 19.01
C GLU A 40 8.71 -1.21 19.03
N ILE A 41 8.21 -1.62 17.87
CA ILE A 41 6.85 -2.12 17.67
C ILE A 41 6.85 -3.49 17.02
N VAL A 42 5.87 -4.31 17.43
CA VAL A 42 5.64 -5.67 16.94
C VAL A 42 4.42 -5.78 16.03
N ASP A 43 3.56 -4.75 16.03
CA ASP A 43 2.36 -4.69 15.21
C ASP A 43 1.99 -3.23 14.90
N GLN A 44 1.40 -2.99 13.74
CA GLN A 44 0.85 -1.70 13.36
C GLN A 44 -0.18 -1.85 12.25
N PHE A 45 -1.20 -0.99 12.27
CA PHE A 45 -2.10 -0.83 11.14
C PHE A 45 -2.71 0.58 11.13
N PRO A 46 -2.95 1.17 9.94
CA PRO A 46 -3.70 2.40 9.84
C PRO A 46 -5.11 2.22 10.41
N TYR A 47 -5.56 3.17 11.22
CA TYR A 47 -6.95 3.21 11.66
C TYR A 47 -7.76 3.95 10.60
N GLU A 48 -8.51 3.21 9.78
CA GLU A 48 -9.27 3.76 8.64
C GLU A 48 -10.61 4.41 9.05
N GLY A 49 -10.81 4.68 10.33
CA GLY A 49 -11.96 5.41 10.85
C GLY A 49 -13.31 4.68 10.80
N LEU A 50 -14.35 5.40 11.22
CA LEU A 50 -15.74 5.08 10.89
C LEU A 50 -16.12 5.84 9.62
N PRO A 51 -17.06 5.32 8.79
CA PRO A 51 -17.56 6.06 7.64
C PRO A 51 -17.94 7.51 8.00
N ASN A 52 -17.44 8.48 7.23
CA ASN A 52 -17.67 9.93 7.42
C ASN A 52 -17.03 10.54 8.70
N SER A 53 -15.97 9.94 9.24
CA SER A 53 -15.22 10.50 10.38
C SER A 53 -13.89 11.14 9.95
N THR A 54 -13.37 12.06 10.76
CA THR A 54 -12.00 12.59 10.59
C THR A 54 -10.94 11.77 11.36
N ALA A 55 -11.28 10.53 11.74
CA ALA A 55 -10.42 9.64 12.53
C ALA A 55 -9.44 8.81 11.67
N ASP A 56 -9.50 8.96 10.34
CA ASP A 56 -8.75 8.19 9.34
C ASP A 56 -7.23 8.45 9.36
N ASP A 57 -6.79 9.38 10.21
CA ASP A 57 -5.40 9.79 10.34
C ASP A 57 -4.66 9.07 11.46
N HIS A 58 -5.32 8.25 12.29
CA HIS A 58 -4.62 7.59 13.41
C HIS A 58 -3.90 6.33 12.96
N LEU A 59 -2.80 6.03 13.65
CA LEU A 59 -2.07 4.77 13.52
C LEU A 59 -2.24 3.99 14.81
N PHE A 60 -2.71 2.74 14.71
CA PHE A 60 -2.60 1.79 15.80
C PHE A 60 -1.18 1.20 15.82
N VAL A 61 -0.61 1.05 17.01
CA VAL A 61 0.65 0.35 17.25
C VAL A 61 0.56 -0.56 18.47
N GLN A 62 1.29 -1.67 18.40
CA GLN A 62 1.64 -2.46 19.57
C GLN A 62 3.16 -2.34 19.82
N LEU A 63 3.52 -1.72 20.95
CA LEU A 63 4.90 -1.62 21.41
C LEU A 63 5.43 -3.00 21.81
N ALA A 64 6.74 -3.20 21.63
CA ALA A 64 7.41 -4.42 22.05
C ALA A 64 7.44 -4.59 23.58
N GLN A 65 7.45 -3.47 24.31
CA GLN A 65 7.44 -3.39 25.78
C GLN A 65 6.61 -2.16 26.19
N PRO A 66 6.03 -2.14 27.40
CA PRO A 66 5.33 -0.96 27.90
C PRO A 66 6.29 0.21 28.08
N LEU A 67 5.73 1.43 28.06
CA LEU A 67 6.46 2.62 28.44
C LEU A 67 6.75 2.62 29.95
N GLU A 68 7.83 3.28 30.37
CA GLU A 68 8.14 3.45 31.79
C GLU A 68 6.95 4.08 32.53
N GLY A 69 6.53 3.46 33.64
CA GLY A 69 5.37 3.94 34.42
C GLY A 69 3.99 3.58 33.86
N HIS A 70 3.92 2.85 32.74
CA HIS A 70 2.67 2.45 32.09
C HIS A 70 2.58 0.91 31.97
N ASN A 71 1.37 0.37 31.89
CA ASN A 71 1.14 -1.06 31.68
C ASN A 71 0.73 -1.37 30.23
N ALA A 72 0.10 -0.42 29.55
CA ALA A 72 -0.39 -0.59 28.20
C ALA A 72 0.74 -0.66 27.16
N ILE A 73 0.58 -1.61 26.24
CA ILE A 73 1.46 -1.79 25.07
C ILE A 73 0.75 -1.45 23.75
N ARG A 74 -0.57 -1.19 23.78
CA ARG A 74 -1.37 -0.89 22.59
C ARG A 74 -1.82 0.54 22.63
N TRP A 75 -1.51 1.27 21.57
CA TRP A 75 -1.69 2.71 21.54
C TRP A 75 -2.13 3.16 20.15
N PHE A 76 -2.85 4.27 20.13
CA PHE A 76 -3.10 5.07 18.95
C PHE A 76 -2.27 6.33 18.98
N VAL A 77 -1.64 6.66 17.86
CA VAL A 77 -0.96 7.95 17.66
C VAL A 77 -1.63 8.70 16.51
N TYR A 78 -1.58 10.02 16.53
CA TYR A 78 -1.99 10.78 15.34
C TYR A 78 -0.95 10.54 14.24
N GLY A 79 -1.35 9.92 13.14
CA GLY A 79 -0.45 9.32 12.17
C GLY A 79 0.41 10.33 11.43
N LEU A 80 -0.05 11.58 11.27
CA LEU A 80 0.79 12.64 10.70
C LEU A 80 1.92 13.11 11.63
N HIS A 81 1.90 12.73 12.91
CA HIS A 81 2.97 13.02 13.88
C HIS A 81 3.92 11.83 14.07
N ALA A 82 3.78 10.78 13.24
CA ALA A 82 4.60 9.60 13.35
C ALA A 82 4.90 8.98 11.99
N LYS A 83 5.99 8.21 11.93
CA LYS A 83 6.36 7.43 10.76
C LYS A 83 6.81 6.03 11.19
N VAL A 84 6.65 5.05 10.31
CA VAL A 84 7.00 3.64 10.57
C VAL A 84 8.24 3.25 9.77
N GLU A 85 9.20 2.62 10.43
CA GLU A 85 10.40 2.08 9.83
C GLU A 85 10.49 0.56 9.95
N GLY A 86 10.86 -0.07 8.86
CA GLY A 86 11.04 -1.51 8.77
C GLY A 86 9.73 -2.26 8.55
N THR A 87 9.83 -3.58 8.56
CA THR A 87 8.71 -4.49 8.35
C THR A 87 8.80 -5.68 9.30
N GLU A 88 7.75 -6.50 9.34
CA GLU A 88 7.73 -7.73 10.13
C GLU A 88 8.86 -8.67 9.66
N PRO A 89 9.54 -9.41 10.56
CA PRO A 89 10.70 -10.23 10.20
C PRO A 89 10.45 -11.24 9.07
N ASP A 90 9.23 -11.79 9.01
CA ASP A 90 8.85 -12.83 8.05
C ASP A 90 8.26 -12.25 6.75
N ASN A 91 8.21 -10.92 6.58
CA ASN A 91 7.70 -10.30 5.36
C ASN A 91 8.75 -10.40 4.23
N ASN A 92 8.67 -11.49 3.46
CA ASN A 92 9.56 -11.77 2.35
C ASN A 92 8.75 -12.32 1.14
N PRO A 93 7.93 -11.46 0.51
CA PRO A 93 7.05 -11.88 -0.57
C PRO A 93 7.84 -12.34 -1.80
N LYS A 94 7.56 -13.56 -2.26
CA LYS A 94 8.09 -14.15 -3.50
C LYS A 94 6.92 -14.38 -4.44
N ASP A 95 6.71 -13.42 -5.33
CA ASP A 95 5.64 -13.48 -6.31
C ASP A 95 6.20 -13.39 -7.71
N GLU A 96 5.50 -14.01 -8.64
CA GLU A 96 5.79 -13.88 -10.06
C GLU A 96 4.82 -12.86 -10.67
N PRO A 97 5.22 -12.14 -11.72
CA PRO A 97 4.31 -11.24 -12.42
C PRO A 97 3.21 -12.00 -13.18
N ALA A 98 2.15 -11.29 -13.56
CA ALA A 98 1.17 -11.83 -14.49
C ALA A 98 1.79 -12.00 -15.89
N VAL A 99 1.28 -12.94 -16.67
CA VAL A 99 1.65 -13.05 -18.09
C VAL A 99 1.18 -11.78 -18.80
N PRO A 100 2.06 -11.02 -19.49
CA PRO A 100 1.66 -9.83 -20.21
C PRO A 100 0.63 -10.14 -21.30
N ARG A 101 -0.17 -9.14 -21.68
CA ARG A 101 -1.04 -9.27 -22.86
C ARG A 101 -0.18 -9.61 -24.09
N PRO A 102 -0.52 -10.65 -24.87
CA PRO A 102 0.12 -10.90 -26.15
C PRO A 102 0.02 -9.69 -27.07
N ALA A 103 1.03 -9.49 -27.92
CA ALA A 103 0.99 -8.45 -28.92
C ALA A 103 -0.25 -8.63 -29.81
N PRO A 104 -0.98 -7.54 -30.14
CA PRO A 104 -2.19 -7.67 -30.94
C PRO A 104 -1.90 -8.26 -32.32
N THR A 105 -2.74 -9.18 -32.77
CA THR A 105 -2.61 -9.80 -34.10
C THR A 105 -2.86 -8.77 -35.21
N PRO A 106 -2.42 -9.02 -36.45
CA PRO A 106 -2.77 -8.16 -37.58
C PRO A 106 -4.28 -7.94 -37.75
N GLU A 107 -5.12 -8.94 -37.46
CA GLU A 107 -6.59 -8.78 -37.52
C GLU A 107 -7.13 -7.89 -36.40
N GLU A 108 -6.59 -7.99 -35.18
CA GLU A 108 -6.96 -7.10 -34.07
C GLU A 108 -6.58 -5.63 -34.34
N LYS A 109 -5.54 -5.39 -35.14
CA LYS A 109 -5.16 -4.04 -35.60
C LYS A 109 -6.07 -3.51 -36.70
N ALA A 110 -6.72 -4.39 -37.46
CA ALA A 110 -7.46 -4.05 -38.68
C ALA A 110 -8.98 -3.86 -38.49
N ALA A 111 -9.56 -4.23 -37.34
CA ALA A 111 -11.01 -4.38 -37.19
C ALA A 111 -11.74 -3.19 -36.51
N ALA A 112 -12.90 -2.83 -37.07
CA ALA A 112 -13.95 -1.98 -36.47
C ALA A 112 -14.88 -2.73 -35.48
N LYS A 113 -14.47 -3.93 -35.02
CA LYS A 113 -15.21 -4.76 -34.05
C LYS A 113 -14.79 -4.40 -32.62
N PRO A 114 -15.67 -4.61 -31.61
CA PRO A 114 -15.27 -4.50 -30.21
C PRO A 114 -14.06 -5.40 -29.93
N ARG A 115 -12.98 -4.80 -29.41
CA ARG A 115 -11.73 -5.51 -29.14
C ARG A 115 -11.94 -6.56 -28.05
N SER A 116 -11.50 -7.79 -28.29
CA SER A 116 -11.40 -8.79 -27.24
C SER A 116 -10.24 -8.45 -26.31
N TYR A 117 -10.46 -8.57 -25.00
CA TYR A 117 -9.46 -8.32 -23.96
C TYR A 117 -9.05 -9.61 -23.24
N GLY A 118 -9.12 -10.75 -23.95
CA GLY A 118 -8.79 -12.07 -23.41
C GLY A 118 -9.92 -12.70 -22.60
N PRO A 119 -9.61 -13.73 -21.79
CA PRO A 119 -10.57 -14.34 -20.86
C PRO A 119 -11.25 -13.30 -19.96
N THR A 120 -12.48 -13.56 -19.56
CA THR A 120 -13.24 -12.66 -18.70
C THR A 120 -13.24 -13.10 -17.24
N ILE A 121 -13.32 -12.13 -16.34
CA ILE A 121 -13.47 -12.34 -14.89
C ILE A 121 -14.59 -11.44 -14.34
N ALA A 122 -15.29 -11.94 -13.33
CA ALA A 122 -16.26 -11.14 -12.58
C ALA A 122 -15.54 -10.39 -11.44
N ILE A 123 -15.49 -9.07 -11.53
CA ILE A 123 -14.89 -8.21 -10.51
C ILE A 123 -16.01 -7.58 -9.66
N PRO A 124 -16.04 -7.77 -8.34
CA PRO A 124 -17.05 -7.15 -7.48
C PRO A 124 -17.11 -5.64 -7.63
N GLY A 125 -18.32 -5.08 -7.77
CA GLY A 125 -18.53 -3.65 -7.99
C GLY A 125 -18.51 -3.22 -9.46
N ILE A 126 -18.24 -4.11 -10.41
CA ILE A 126 -18.39 -3.86 -11.84
C ILE A 126 -19.62 -4.61 -12.35
N GLY A 127 -20.53 -3.91 -13.02
CA GLY A 127 -21.82 -4.45 -13.47
C GLY A 127 -21.75 -5.51 -14.58
N ARG A 128 -20.56 -5.85 -15.05
CA ARG A 128 -20.31 -6.88 -16.08
C ARG A 128 -18.98 -7.59 -15.84
N PRO A 129 -18.79 -8.81 -16.39
CA PRO A 129 -17.46 -9.36 -16.56
C PRO A 129 -16.57 -8.44 -17.39
N VAL A 130 -15.30 -8.36 -17.00
CA VAL A 130 -14.25 -7.60 -17.70
C VAL A 130 -13.24 -8.55 -18.31
N GLY A 131 -12.64 -8.20 -19.44
CA GLY A 131 -11.51 -8.95 -19.96
C GLY A 131 -10.29 -8.76 -19.05
N ILE A 132 -9.50 -9.80 -18.81
CA ILE A 132 -8.32 -9.68 -17.95
C ILE A 132 -7.30 -8.67 -18.53
N TYR A 133 -7.20 -8.50 -19.84
CA TYR A 133 -6.32 -7.51 -20.46
C TYR A 133 -7.01 -6.16 -20.72
N GLU A 134 -8.21 -5.97 -20.18
CA GLU A 134 -8.96 -4.72 -20.32
C GLU A 134 -8.34 -3.64 -19.42
N PRO A 135 -8.17 -2.40 -19.91
CA PRO A 135 -7.81 -1.26 -19.07
C PRO A 135 -8.80 -1.09 -17.93
N MET A 136 -8.31 -0.76 -16.73
CA MET A 136 -9.16 -0.73 -15.53
C MET A 136 -10.07 0.49 -15.43
N TYR A 137 -9.75 1.57 -16.14
CA TYR A 137 -10.57 2.78 -16.24
C TYR A 137 -10.27 3.54 -17.55
N PHE A 138 -11.15 4.48 -17.91
CA PHE A 138 -11.11 5.16 -19.22
C PHE A 138 -11.00 6.69 -19.16
N GLU A 139 -11.17 7.29 -17.98
CA GLU A 139 -11.19 8.75 -17.79
C GLU A 139 -10.25 9.19 -16.63
N PRO A 140 -9.53 10.33 -16.78
CA PRO A 140 -9.53 11.26 -17.93
C PRO A 140 -8.74 10.75 -19.14
N SER A 141 -8.09 9.58 -19.00
CA SER A 141 -7.45 8.86 -20.10
C SER A 141 -7.53 7.36 -19.84
N VAL A 142 -7.32 6.56 -20.88
CA VAL A 142 -7.33 5.11 -20.76
C VAL A 142 -6.15 4.65 -19.90
N CYS A 143 -6.45 3.84 -18.88
CA CYS A 143 -5.45 3.29 -17.96
C CYS A 143 -4.35 2.54 -18.72
N ASN A 144 -3.08 2.75 -18.34
CA ASN A 144 -1.96 2.00 -18.92
C ASN A 144 -1.79 0.60 -18.30
N PHE A 145 -2.63 0.25 -17.33
CA PHE A 145 -2.61 -1.03 -16.63
C PHE A 145 -3.90 -1.81 -16.82
N THR A 146 -3.77 -3.12 -16.72
CA THR A 146 -4.85 -4.08 -16.97
C THR A 146 -5.28 -4.81 -15.70
N TRP A 147 -6.47 -5.44 -15.74
CA TRP A 147 -6.90 -6.32 -14.67
C TRP A 147 -5.92 -7.49 -14.43
N ALA A 148 -5.28 -8.01 -15.47
CA ALA A 148 -4.35 -9.14 -15.37
C ALA A 148 -3.15 -8.78 -14.50
N GLU A 149 -2.59 -7.59 -14.67
CA GLU A 149 -1.48 -7.09 -13.86
C GLU A 149 -1.88 -6.94 -12.40
N MET A 150 -3.07 -6.41 -12.14
CA MET A 150 -3.54 -6.18 -10.77
C MET A 150 -4.13 -7.43 -10.09
N THR A 151 -4.55 -8.45 -10.83
CA THR A 151 -5.25 -9.63 -10.29
C THR A 151 -4.53 -10.95 -10.60
N LYS A 152 -3.24 -10.90 -10.96
CA LYS A 152 -2.43 -12.08 -11.32
C LYS A 152 -3.13 -12.93 -12.39
N GLY A 153 -3.37 -12.33 -13.55
CA GLY A 153 -4.04 -12.98 -14.67
C GLY A 153 -5.49 -13.39 -14.40
N GLY A 154 -6.16 -12.73 -13.45
CA GLY A 154 -7.54 -13.04 -13.04
C GLY A 154 -7.67 -14.10 -11.95
N THR A 155 -6.57 -14.63 -11.42
CA THR A 155 -6.61 -15.65 -10.35
C THR A 155 -6.88 -15.06 -8.96
N ARG A 156 -6.66 -13.75 -8.76
CA ARG A 156 -6.85 -13.03 -7.50
C ARG A 156 -8.00 -12.04 -7.63
N VAL A 157 -9.22 -12.55 -7.55
CA VAL A 157 -10.42 -11.72 -7.63
C VAL A 157 -10.58 -10.91 -6.32
N PRO A 158 -10.77 -9.58 -6.38
CA PRO A 158 -11.03 -8.75 -5.20
C PRO A 158 -12.17 -9.30 -4.37
N ILE A 159 -12.03 -9.32 -3.04
CA ILE A 159 -13.06 -9.90 -2.15
C ILE A 159 -14.37 -9.11 -2.09
N ASN A 160 -14.36 -7.82 -2.43
CA ASN A 160 -15.53 -6.94 -2.43
C ASN A 160 -15.30 -5.68 -3.29
N SER A 161 -16.36 -4.90 -3.48
CA SER A 161 -16.31 -3.66 -4.27
C SER A 161 -15.40 -2.59 -3.69
N THR A 162 -15.24 -2.51 -2.36
CA THR A 162 -14.33 -1.54 -1.73
C THR A 162 -12.88 -1.79 -2.14
N VAL A 163 -12.45 -3.05 -2.14
CA VAL A 163 -11.11 -3.44 -2.64
C VAL A 163 -10.97 -3.13 -4.13
N THR A 164 -12.01 -3.39 -4.94
CA THR A 164 -12.01 -3.01 -6.36
C THR A 164 -11.80 -1.51 -6.56
N GLN A 165 -12.49 -0.66 -5.79
CA GLN A 165 -12.34 0.79 -5.89
C GLN A 165 -10.93 1.24 -5.45
N ARG A 166 -10.34 0.59 -4.44
CA ARG A 166 -8.95 0.83 -4.04
C ARG A 166 -7.96 0.45 -5.13
N ILE A 167 -8.17 -0.68 -5.82
CA ILE A 167 -7.34 -1.11 -6.97
C ILE A 167 -7.39 -0.06 -8.09
N ILE A 168 -8.58 0.44 -8.43
CA ILE A 168 -8.73 1.50 -9.42
C ILE A 168 -8.00 2.78 -8.97
N LYS A 169 -8.10 3.15 -7.69
CA LYS A 169 -7.43 4.32 -7.13
C LYS A 169 -5.90 4.23 -7.20
N ILE A 170 -5.31 3.11 -6.77
CA ILE A 170 -3.84 2.92 -6.87
C ILE A 170 -3.41 2.87 -8.34
N SER A 171 -4.22 2.30 -9.24
CA SER A 171 -3.90 2.26 -10.68
C SER A 171 -3.84 3.65 -11.30
N LYS A 172 -4.77 4.55 -10.92
CA LYS A 172 -4.71 5.98 -11.29
C LYS A 172 -3.42 6.64 -10.79
N TYR A 173 -3.08 6.42 -9.53
CA TYR A 173 -1.83 6.94 -8.96
C TYR A 173 -0.59 6.39 -9.68
N MET A 174 -0.61 5.12 -10.11
CA MET A 174 0.48 4.54 -10.89
C MET A 174 0.61 5.12 -12.30
N ASP A 175 -0.47 5.61 -12.90
CA ASP A 175 -0.41 6.36 -14.16
C ASP A 175 0.25 7.75 -13.96
N GLU A 176 0.05 8.37 -12.79
CA GLU A 176 0.77 9.59 -12.40
C GLU A 176 2.25 9.29 -12.16
N VAL A 177 2.59 8.19 -11.46
CA VAL A 177 3.97 7.71 -11.27
C VAL A 177 4.64 7.44 -12.62
N ARG A 178 3.94 6.77 -13.55
CA ARG A 178 4.43 6.53 -14.92
C ARG A 178 4.79 7.85 -15.62
N SER A 179 3.92 8.85 -15.49
CA SER A 179 4.13 10.18 -16.06
C SER A 179 5.31 10.91 -15.41
N PHE A 180 5.45 10.82 -14.08
CA PHE A 180 6.59 11.36 -13.33
C PHE A 180 7.94 10.80 -13.78
N PHE A 181 7.98 9.52 -14.16
CA PHE A 181 9.17 8.88 -14.73
C PHE A 181 9.32 9.09 -16.25
N GLY A 182 8.61 10.06 -16.83
CA GLY A 182 8.74 10.43 -18.24
C GLY A 182 8.06 9.45 -19.19
N ASN A 183 6.91 8.89 -18.79
CA ASN A 183 6.13 7.92 -19.58
C ASN A 183 6.86 6.61 -19.91
N LYS A 184 7.92 6.28 -19.15
CA LYS A 184 8.62 4.99 -19.26
C LYS A 184 7.67 3.83 -18.91
N PRO A 185 7.83 2.66 -19.54
CA PRO A 185 7.04 1.48 -19.18
C PRO A 185 7.19 1.12 -17.70
N VAL A 186 6.06 0.98 -17.02
CA VAL A 186 5.97 0.49 -15.63
C VAL A 186 5.56 -0.97 -15.71
N ARG A 187 6.37 -1.86 -15.15
CA ARG A 187 6.05 -3.28 -15.06
C ARG A 187 5.52 -3.58 -13.66
N ILE A 188 4.24 -3.91 -13.57
CA ILE A 188 3.64 -4.42 -12.34
C ILE A 188 4.09 -5.86 -12.12
N THR A 189 4.70 -6.11 -10.97
CA THR A 189 5.17 -7.43 -10.57
C THR A 189 4.19 -8.13 -9.63
N SER A 190 3.48 -7.37 -8.80
CA SER A 190 2.39 -7.88 -7.97
C SER A 190 1.40 -6.76 -7.67
N GLY A 191 0.11 -7.01 -7.93
CA GLY A 191 -1.01 -6.15 -7.55
C GLY A 191 -1.77 -6.70 -6.35
N TYR A 192 -3.09 -6.78 -6.44
CA TYR A 192 -3.93 -7.33 -5.37
C TYR A 192 -3.55 -8.77 -4.99
N ARG A 193 -3.63 -9.07 -3.69
CA ARG A 193 -3.49 -10.43 -3.13
C ARG A 193 -4.66 -10.72 -2.20
N ASP A 194 -5.43 -11.77 -2.48
CA ASP A 194 -6.35 -12.29 -1.46
C ASP A 194 -5.54 -12.87 -0.27
N PRO A 195 -6.16 -13.08 0.91
CA PRO A 195 -5.44 -13.57 2.09
C PRO A 195 -4.69 -14.88 1.88
N SER A 196 -5.21 -15.79 1.06
CA SER A 196 -4.55 -17.06 0.78
C SER A 196 -3.32 -16.87 -0.10
N SER A 197 -3.42 -16.06 -1.14
CA SER A 197 -2.29 -15.72 -2.01
C SER A 197 -1.22 -14.93 -1.27
N ASN A 198 -1.59 -13.98 -0.40
CA ASN A 198 -0.64 -13.21 0.40
C ASN A 198 0.19 -14.11 1.33
N ARG A 199 -0.45 -15.07 2.03
CA ARG A 199 0.26 -16.05 2.85
C ARG A 199 1.19 -16.94 2.00
N ARG A 200 0.73 -17.39 0.84
CA ARG A 200 1.48 -18.28 -0.05
C ARG A 200 2.79 -17.66 -0.54
N VAL A 201 2.77 -16.36 -0.83
CA VAL A 201 3.98 -15.66 -1.26
C VAL A 201 4.89 -15.27 -0.09
N GLY A 202 4.44 -15.36 1.17
CA GLY A 202 5.21 -14.90 2.33
C GLY A 202 5.08 -13.39 2.59
N GLY A 203 3.94 -12.79 2.25
CA GLY A 203 3.66 -11.38 2.55
C GLY A 203 3.30 -11.15 4.02
N ALA A 204 3.53 -9.92 4.49
CA ALA A 204 3.17 -9.46 5.84
C ALA A 204 1.72 -9.79 6.22
N ARG A 205 1.48 -9.99 7.53
CA ARG A 205 0.16 -10.36 8.05
C ARG A 205 -0.92 -9.34 7.71
N ASP A 206 -0.58 -8.05 7.77
CA ASP A 206 -1.47 -6.94 7.40
C ASP A 206 -1.01 -6.23 6.11
N SER A 207 -0.65 -7.00 5.09
CA SER A 207 -0.15 -6.44 3.83
C SER A 207 -1.20 -5.59 3.11
N ARG A 208 -0.80 -4.38 2.67
CA ARG A 208 -1.61 -3.46 1.86
C ARG A 208 -2.08 -4.03 0.52
N HIS A 209 -1.38 -5.04 -0.02
CA HIS A 209 -1.87 -5.78 -1.20
C HIS A 209 -3.24 -6.43 -0.97
N MET A 210 -3.58 -6.81 0.26
CA MET A 210 -4.89 -7.39 0.60
C MET A 210 -6.02 -6.38 0.67
N TYR A 211 -5.67 -5.10 0.81
CA TYR A 211 -6.61 -3.99 0.82
C TYR A 211 -6.80 -3.40 -0.58
N GLY A 212 -6.03 -3.84 -1.57
CA GLY A 212 -6.12 -3.39 -2.96
C GLY A 212 -5.50 -2.02 -3.21
N ASP A 213 -4.68 -1.51 -2.29
CA ASP A 213 -4.08 -0.18 -2.40
C ASP A 213 -2.55 -0.21 -2.45
N ALA A 214 -1.97 -1.35 -2.83
CA ALA A 214 -0.53 -1.53 -2.98
C ALA A 214 -0.15 -2.20 -4.30
N VAL A 215 1.05 -1.89 -4.77
CA VAL A 215 1.68 -2.46 -5.95
C VAL A 215 3.18 -2.66 -5.73
N ASP A 216 3.69 -3.78 -6.24
CA ASP A 216 5.12 -4.01 -6.43
C ASP A 216 5.44 -3.84 -7.91
N PHE A 217 6.41 -3.01 -8.27
CA PHE A 217 6.68 -2.67 -9.67
C PHE A 217 8.16 -2.35 -9.94
N SER A 218 8.50 -2.24 -11.21
CA SER A 218 9.78 -1.74 -11.69
C SER A 218 9.57 -0.78 -12.87
N ILE A 219 10.45 0.21 -13.04
CA ILE A 219 10.46 1.08 -14.22
C ILE A 219 11.50 0.55 -15.21
N GLU A 220 11.09 0.36 -16.46
CA GLU A 220 11.99 -0.14 -17.50
C GLU A 220 13.22 0.77 -17.68
N GLY A 221 14.41 0.15 -17.69
CA GLY A 221 15.68 0.84 -17.83
C GLY A 221 16.12 1.66 -16.61
N MET A 222 15.53 1.44 -15.43
CA MET A 222 15.93 2.13 -14.19
C MET A 222 16.25 1.14 -13.06
N ASN A 223 17.25 1.50 -12.25
CA ASN A 223 17.56 0.77 -11.03
C ASN A 223 16.49 1.04 -9.96
N VAL A 224 16.10 0.02 -9.20
CA VAL A 224 15.05 0.13 -8.17
C VAL A 224 15.41 1.06 -7.02
N VAL A 225 16.70 1.21 -6.71
CA VAL A 225 17.18 2.19 -5.71
C VAL A 225 16.96 3.62 -6.21
N ASP A 226 17.24 3.89 -7.49
CA ASP A 226 16.99 5.21 -8.08
C ASP A 226 15.50 5.53 -8.14
N VAL A 227 14.68 4.54 -8.49
CA VAL A 227 13.21 4.66 -8.47
C VAL A 227 12.72 4.97 -7.05
N PHE A 228 13.16 4.20 -6.05
CA PHE A 228 12.82 4.43 -4.63
C PHE A 228 13.22 5.85 -4.18
N ASN A 229 14.47 6.26 -4.44
CA ASN A 229 14.98 7.57 -4.04
C ASN A 229 14.19 8.72 -4.67
N LYS A 230 13.86 8.64 -5.96
CA LYS A 230 13.03 9.64 -6.65
C LYS A 230 11.60 9.68 -6.11
N LEU A 231 11.06 8.53 -5.70
CA LEU A 231 9.71 8.45 -5.14
C LEU A 231 9.63 8.99 -3.71
N LYS A 232 10.71 9.06 -2.93
CA LYS A 232 10.65 9.60 -1.56
C LYS A 232 10.01 10.99 -1.50
N SER A 233 10.36 11.88 -2.43
CA SER A 233 9.80 13.23 -2.52
C SER A 233 8.43 13.28 -3.21
N TYR A 234 8.19 12.43 -4.21
CA TYR A 234 6.93 12.41 -4.97
C TYR A 234 5.79 11.73 -4.20
N HIS A 235 6.13 10.74 -3.38
CA HIS A 235 5.24 9.95 -2.55
C HIS A 235 5.64 10.11 -1.07
N PRO A 236 5.43 11.29 -0.45
CA PRO A 236 5.84 11.55 0.94
C PRO A 236 4.91 10.89 1.97
N LYS A 237 3.69 10.52 1.57
CA LYS A 237 2.73 9.75 2.37
C LYS A 237 2.78 8.27 1.99
N GLY A 238 1.89 7.44 2.54
CA GLY A 238 1.75 6.03 2.15
C GLY A 238 2.96 5.15 2.52
N GLY A 239 2.98 3.93 2.03
CA GLY A 239 4.12 3.01 2.16
C GLY A 239 5.01 3.02 0.93
N LEU A 240 6.32 3.01 1.14
CA LEU A 240 7.31 2.88 0.07
C LEU A 240 8.45 1.98 0.53
N ALA A 241 8.81 0.99 -0.26
CA ALA A 241 9.92 0.09 0.07
C ALA A 241 10.66 -0.38 -1.17
N VAL A 242 11.87 -0.87 -0.96
CA VAL A 242 12.68 -1.46 -2.02
C VAL A 242 12.99 -2.92 -1.69
N GLY A 243 12.77 -3.78 -2.67
CA GLY A 243 13.10 -5.20 -2.62
C GLY A 243 14.09 -5.60 -3.70
N ASN A 244 14.33 -6.90 -3.85
CA ASN A 244 15.20 -7.40 -4.90
C ASN A 244 14.49 -7.32 -6.26
N GLY A 245 14.81 -6.30 -7.05
CA GLY A 245 14.29 -6.12 -8.41
C GLY A 245 12.90 -5.46 -8.50
N PHE A 246 12.34 -4.97 -7.39
CA PHE A 246 11.10 -4.19 -7.39
C PHE A 246 11.10 -3.07 -6.34
N VAL A 247 10.21 -2.11 -6.54
CA VAL A 247 9.79 -1.09 -5.57
C VAL A 247 8.35 -1.40 -5.17
N HIS A 248 8.06 -1.34 -3.89
CA HIS A 248 6.72 -1.40 -3.34
C HIS A 248 6.20 0.02 -3.10
N LEU A 249 4.94 0.27 -3.45
CA LEU A 249 4.23 1.50 -3.14
C LEU A 249 2.80 1.18 -2.70
N ASP A 250 2.33 1.83 -1.64
CA ASP A 250 0.94 1.73 -1.18
C ASP A 250 0.35 3.06 -0.73
N LEU A 251 -0.98 3.18 -0.80
CA LEU A 251 -1.72 4.40 -0.44
C LEU A 251 -2.32 4.34 0.97
N ARG A 252 -1.68 3.65 1.92
CA ARG A 252 -2.19 3.56 3.30
C ARG A 252 -2.45 4.96 3.87
N PRO A 253 -3.55 5.16 4.62
CA PRO A 253 -3.81 6.43 5.28
C PRO A 253 -2.93 6.62 6.51
N GLY A 254 -2.92 7.82 7.07
CA GLY A 254 -2.19 8.15 8.29
C GLY A 254 -0.67 8.18 8.10
N SER A 255 0.04 7.43 8.95
CA SER A 255 1.50 7.46 9.01
C SER A 255 2.17 6.89 7.77
N PRO A 256 3.17 7.57 7.19
CA PRO A 256 4.00 6.99 6.16
C PRO A 256 4.85 5.84 6.72
N ALA A 257 5.13 4.86 5.87
CA ALA A 257 5.95 3.70 6.23
C ALA A 257 7.09 3.48 5.21
N ARG A 258 8.31 3.24 5.67
CA ARG A 258 9.47 2.99 4.81
C ARG A 258 10.21 1.74 5.28
N TRP A 259 10.56 0.85 4.36
CA TRP A 259 11.33 -0.35 4.69
C TRP A 259 12.16 -0.86 3.52
N THR A 260 13.06 -1.80 3.83
CA THR A 260 13.73 -2.64 2.84
C THR A 260 13.28 -4.07 3.06
N TYR A 261 13.02 -4.80 1.98
CA TYR A 261 12.71 -6.23 2.08
C TYR A 261 13.98 -7.04 2.38
N PRO A 262 13.86 -8.22 3.02
CA PRO A 262 14.98 -9.15 3.17
C PRO A 262 15.65 -9.45 1.82
N GLY A 263 16.98 -9.34 1.77
CA GLY A 263 17.75 -9.55 0.53
C GLY A 263 17.63 -8.42 -0.51
N GLY A 264 16.88 -7.35 -0.21
CA GLY A 264 16.85 -6.13 -1.02
C GLY A 264 18.06 -5.21 -0.79
N PRO A 265 18.18 -4.14 -1.59
CA PRO A 265 19.21 -3.12 -1.40
C PRO A 265 19.11 -2.43 -0.04
N ARG A 266 20.26 -2.08 0.55
CA ARG A 266 20.29 -1.20 1.73
C ARG A 266 20.25 0.25 1.25
N VAL A 267 19.24 0.99 1.70
CA VAL A 267 19.02 2.39 1.33
C VAL A 267 18.70 3.21 2.58
N ASP A 268 18.95 4.52 2.49
CA ASP A 268 18.42 5.47 3.45
C ASP A 268 16.91 5.66 3.25
N LEU A 269 16.13 5.39 4.30
CA LEU A 269 14.68 5.21 4.19
C LEU A 269 13.88 6.50 3.96
N TRP A 270 14.39 7.67 4.38
CA TRP A 270 13.61 8.91 4.49
C TRP A 270 14.16 10.08 3.70
#